data_AF-A0AA39Z896-F1
#
_entry.id   AF-A0AA39Z896-F1
#
_cell.length_a   1.000
_cell.length_b   1.000
_cell.length_c   1.000
_cell.angle_alpha   90.00
_cell.angle_beta   90.00
_cell.angle_gamma   90.00
#
_symmetry.space_group_name_H-M   'P 1'
#
loop_
_entity.id
_entity.type
_entity.pdbx_description
1 polymer ?
#
loop_
_entity_poly.entity_id
_entity_poly.type
_entity_poly.pdbx_seq_one_letter_code
_entity_poly.pdbx_strand_id
1 'polypeptide(L)'
;MQLSNLLIAALAGTSSAYTLSVYSADNYQGTQKSYSTSGSRSVGFTVKSWIWESTPGDGCCVNFCKGSTSQGRYCGSARKAVSSAGVNKVVTGCGSAVLNC
;
A
#
# COMPACT_ATOMS: atom_id res chain seq x y z
N MET A 1 -19.45 -9.10 43.24
CA MET A 1 -18.32 -8.59 42.43
C MET A 1 -18.52 -9.14 41.03
N GLN A 2 -18.99 -8.31 40.10
CA GLN A 2 -19.46 -8.72 38.79
C GLN A 2 -18.27 -8.75 37.82
N LEU A 3 -17.99 -9.92 37.25
CA LEU A 3 -16.91 -10.15 36.29
C LEU A 3 -17.28 -9.50 34.96
N SER A 4 -16.54 -8.46 34.58
CA SER A 4 -16.70 -7.80 33.28
C SER A 4 -16.14 -8.69 32.17
N ASN A 5 -17.03 -9.27 31.37
CA ASN A 5 -16.69 -9.97 30.13
C ASN A 5 -16.15 -8.96 29.11
N LEU A 6 -14.82 -8.91 28.95
CA LEU A 6 -14.17 -8.28 27.80
C LEU A 6 -14.47 -9.11 26.53
N LEU A 7 -15.46 -8.65 25.76
CA LEU A 7 -15.67 -9.07 24.38
C LEU A 7 -14.51 -8.55 23.53
N ILE A 8 -13.49 -9.39 23.32
CA ILE A 8 -12.49 -9.17 22.30
C ILE A 8 -13.15 -9.55 20.97
N ALA A 9 -13.65 -8.54 20.26
CA ALA A 9 -14.03 -8.70 18.86
C ALA A 9 -12.75 -8.99 18.06
N ALA A 10 -12.48 -10.26 17.80
CA ALA A 10 -11.51 -10.65 16.79
C ALA A 10 -12.05 -10.17 15.44
N LEU A 11 -11.53 -9.05 14.94
CA LEU A 11 -11.74 -8.66 13.56
C LEU A 11 -11.18 -9.81 12.71
N ALA A 12 -12.07 -10.56 12.07
CA ALA A 12 -11.71 -11.47 11.00
C ALA A 12 -10.94 -10.65 9.95
N GLY A 13 -9.61 -10.76 9.97
CA GLY A 13 -8.77 -10.15 8.97
C GLY A 13 -9.14 -10.77 7.64
N THR A 14 -9.84 -10.05 6.79
CA THR A 14 -9.92 -10.37 5.37
C THR A 14 -8.47 -10.41 4.89
N SER A 15 -7.96 -11.61 4.63
CA SER A 15 -6.63 -11.80 4.05
C SER A 15 -6.58 -10.93 2.79
N SER A 16 -5.82 -9.85 2.89
CA SER A 16 -5.71 -8.90 1.80
C SER A 16 -4.87 -9.57 0.71
N ALA A 17 -5.37 -9.62 -0.53
CA ALA A 17 -4.67 -10.27 -1.64
C ALA A 17 -3.28 -9.66 -1.92
N TYR A 18 -3.03 -8.45 -1.39
CA TYR A 18 -1.81 -7.70 -1.53
C TYR A 18 -1.43 -6.96 -0.23
N THR A 19 -0.18 -6.50 -0.19
CA THR A 19 0.35 -5.56 0.81
C THR A 19 1.31 -4.59 0.13
N LEU A 20 1.08 -3.29 0.31
CA LEU A 20 1.99 -2.22 -0.08
C LEU A 20 2.73 -1.72 1.15
N SER A 21 4.06 -1.75 1.14
CA SER A 21 4.92 -1.07 2.13
C SER A 21 5.70 0.06 1.46
N VAL A 22 5.63 1.26 2.01
CA VAL A 22 6.35 2.44 1.52
C VAL A 22 7.24 3.01 2.62
N TYR A 23 8.40 3.53 2.23
CA TYR A 23 9.47 3.95 3.13
C TYR A 23 9.97 5.35 2.78
N SER A 24 10.32 6.13 3.80
CA SER A 24 10.78 7.51 3.65
C SER A 24 12.26 7.62 3.26
N ALA A 25 13.03 6.53 3.32
CA ALA A 25 14.42 6.46 2.87
C ALA A 25 14.65 5.31 1.87
N ASP A 26 15.80 5.32 1.22
CA ASP A 26 16.22 4.25 0.31
C ASP A 26 16.47 2.94 1.07
N ASN A 27 16.49 1.83 0.35
CA ASN A 27 16.77 0.48 0.86
C ASN A 27 15.83 0.03 1.99
N TYR A 28 14.56 0.44 1.92
CA TYR A 28 13.48 0.04 2.83
C TYR A 28 13.69 0.52 4.28
N GLN A 29 14.26 1.72 4.43
CA GLN A 29 14.60 2.31 5.72
C GLN A 29 13.74 3.53 6.08
N GLY A 30 13.85 3.99 7.33
CA GLY A 30 13.18 5.18 7.82
C GLY A 30 11.73 4.93 8.22
N THR A 31 10.88 5.95 8.08
CA THR A 31 9.46 5.83 8.40
C THR A 31 8.77 4.91 7.39
N GLN A 32 8.09 3.89 7.90
CA GLN A 32 7.31 2.95 7.10
C GLN A 32 5.81 3.23 7.23
N LYS A 33 5.08 3.06 6.13
CA LYS A 33 3.63 2.87 6.14
C LYS A 33 3.26 1.66 5.30
N SER A 34 2.23 0.93 5.74
CA SER A 34 1.73 -0.25 5.04
C SER A 34 0.24 -0.15 4.76
N TYR A 35 -0.17 -0.65 3.59
CA TYR A 35 -1.55 -0.62 3.12
C TYR A 35 -1.92 -1.98 2.53
N SER A 36 -3.03 -2.53 2.98
CA SER A 36 -3.56 -3.82 2.50
C SER A 36 -5.00 -3.70 1.98
N THR A 37 -5.54 -2.48 1.93
CA THR A 37 -6.90 -2.18 1.48
C THR A 37 -6.90 -1.20 0.33
N SER A 38 -7.89 -1.35 -0.55
CA SER A 38 -8.02 -0.55 -1.76
C SER A 38 -8.36 0.89 -1.44
N GLY A 39 -7.98 1.79 -2.33
CA GLY A 39 -8.29 3.21 -2.24
C GLY A 39 -7.10 4.11 -2.57
N SER A 40 -7.38 5.40 -2.53
CA SER A 40 -6.39 6.47 -2.75
C SER A 40 -5.94 7.05 -1.42
N ARG A 41 -4.63 7.06 -1.16
CA ARG A 41 -4.07 7.52 0.11
C ARG A 41 -2.86 8.41 -0.11
N SER A 42 -2.85 9.55 0.59
CA SER A 42 -1.63 10.34 0.77
C SER A 42 -0.69 9.62 1.73
N VAL A 43 0.59 9.53 1.37
CA VAL A 43 1.58 8.85 2.21
C VAL A 43 2.02 9.75 3.37
N GLY A 44 1.97 11.08 3.20
CA GLY A 44 2.41 12.06 4.21
C GLY A 44 3.93 12.24 4.29
N PHE A 45 4.68 11.58 3.42
CA PHE A 45 6.09 11.82 3.16
C PHE A 45 6.41 11.44 1.71
N THR A 46 7.57 11.87 1.22
CA THR A 46 8.07 11.45 -0.09
C THR A 46 8.61 10.03 -0.03
N VAL A 47 8.02 9.11 -0.78
CA VAL A 47 8.43 7.71 -0.84
C VAL A 47 9.75 7.58 -1.59
N LYS A 48 10.74 7.00 -0.90
CA LYS A 48 12.10 6.74 -1.41
C LYS A 48 12.35 5.27 -1.71
N SER A 49 11.65 4.36 -1.04
CA SER A 49 11.65 2.95 -1.44
C SER A 49 10.31 2.29 -1.10
N TRP A 50 9.99 1.18 -1.75
CA TRP A 50 8.71 0.50 -1.57
C TRP A 50 8.75 -0.97 -1.97
N ILE A 51 7.83 -1.72 -1.39
CA ILE A 51 7.59 -3.13 -1.67
C ILE A 51 6.09 -3.28 -1.91
N TRP A 52 5.72 -3.79 -3.07
CA TRP A 52 4.37 -4.19 -3.42
C TRP A 52 4.35 -5.71 -3.50
N GLU A 53 3.68 -6.36 -2.56
CA GLU A 53 3.44 -7.80 -2.59
C GLU A 53 2.01 -8.04 -3.03
N SER A 54 1.80 -8.83 -4.07
CA SER A 54 0.48 -9.16 -4.62
C SER A 54 0.49 -10.60 -5.07
N THR A 55 -0.59 -11.32 -4.82
CA THR A 55 -0.67 -12.72 -5.23
C THR A 55 -0.77 -12.79 -6.76
N PRO A 56 0.01 -13.63 -7.47
CA PRO A 56 -0.11 -13.77 -8.92
C PRO A 56 -1.55 -14.09 -9.33
N GLY A 57 -2.13 -13.27 -10.22
CA GLY A 57 -3.49 -13.47 -10.72
C GLY A 57 -4.62 -12.94 -9.82
N ASP A 58 -4.31 -12.23 -8.72
CA ASP A 58 -5.33 -11.56 -7.90
C ASP A 58 -6.00 -10.35 -8.60
N GLY A 59 -5.44 -9.90 -9.70
CA GLY A 59 -5.90 -8.73 -10.46
C GLY A 59 -5.69 -7.42 -9.72
N CYS A 60 -4.89 -7.40 -8.66
CA CYS A 60 -4.61 -6.24 -7.83
C CYS A 60 -3.42 -5.45 -8.36
N CYS A 61 -3.56 -4.13 -8.34
CA CYS A 61 -2.53 -3.21 -8.79
C CYS A 61 -2.33 -2.08 -7.79
N VAL A 62 -1.14 -1.50 -7.83
CA VAL A 62 -0.80 -0.21 -7.23
C VAL A 62 -0.39 0.77 -8.32
N ASN A 63 -0.82 2.03 -8.18
CA ASN A 63 -0.30 3.17 -8.94
C ASN A 63 0.36 4.15 -7.97
N PHE A 64 1.62 4.48 -8.23
CA PHE A 64 2.38 5.45 -7.47
C PHE A 64 2.27 6.82 -8.12
N CYS A 65 1.89 7.83 -7.34
CA CYS A 65 1.54 9.15 -7.83
C CYS A 65 2.43 10.23 -7.21
N LYS A 66 2.76 11.25 -8.01
CA LYS A 66 3.29 12.54 -7.58
C LYS A 66 2.24 13.60 -7.91
N GLY A 67 1.43 13.97 -6.92
CA GLY A 67 0.21 14.75 -7.18
C GLY A 67 -0.73 13.99 -8.11
N SER A 68 -1.12 14.62 -9.22
CA SER A 68 -1.98 14.03 -10.26
C SER A 68 -1.21 13.28 -11.36
N THR A 69 0.11 13.12 -11.23
CA THR A 69 0.93 12.45 -12.25
C THR A 69 1.32 11.04 -11.81
N SER A 70 0.98 10.05 -12.63
CA SER A 70 1.43 8.66 -12.43
C SER A 70 2.93 8.53 -12.66
N GLN A 71 3.60 7.86 -11.72
CA GLN A 71 5.03 7.56 -11.76
C GLN A 71 5.31 6.08 -12.07
N GLY A 72 4.27 5.24 -12.05
CA GLY A 72 4.38 3.82 -12.36
C GLY A 72 3.22 3.02 -11.75
N ARG A 73 2.76 2.03 -12.51
CA ARG A 73 1.72 1.09 -12.12
C ARG A 73 2.26 -0.34 -12.13
N TYR A 74 1.93 -1.11 -11.10
CA TYR A 74 2.39 -2.49 -10.93
C TYR A 74 1.20 -3.37 -10.55
N CYS A 75 1.02 -4.49 -11.26
CA CYS A 75 -0.10 -5.43 -11.07
C CYS A 75 0.37 -6.84 -10.69
N GLY A 76 1.61 -6.95 -10.21
CA GLY A 76 2.22 -8.17 -9.66
C GLY A 76 3.33 -7.75 -8.71
N SER A 77 3.80 -8.67 -7.86
CA SER A 77 4.82 -8.34 -6.84
C SER A 77 6.01 -7.61 -7.45
N ALA A 78 6.35 -6.47 -6.88
CA ALA A 78 7.44 -5.62 -7.32
C ALA A 78 8.03 -4.88 -6.13
N ARG A 79 9.29 -4.49 -6.24
CA ARG A 79 9.96 -3.71 -5.20
C ARG A 79 10.97 -2.77 -5.81
N LYS A 80 11.21 -1.66 -5.13
CA LYS A 80 12.17 -0.65 -5.57
C LYS A 80 12.92 -0.13 -4.36
N ALA A 81 14.20 -0.47 -4.30
CA ALA A 81 15.10 -0.04 -3.23
C ALA A 81 15.46 1.47 -3.32
N VAL A 82 15.39 2.06 -4.52
CA VAL A 82 15.65 3.50 -4.74
C VAL A 82 14.62 4.06 -5.72
N SER A 83 13.77 4.96 -5.22
CA SER A 83 12.66 5.61 -5.91
C SER A 83 12.91 7.12 -5.96
N SER A 84 13.46 7.59 -7.09
CA SER A 84 13.73 9.01 -7.33
C SER A 84 12.50 9.79 -7.82
N ALA A 85 11.33 9.16 -7.90
CA ALA A 85 10.15 9.71 -8.57
C ALA A 85 9.35 10.73 -7.73
N GLY A 86 9.74 10.99 -6.47
CA GLY A 86 9.07 11.98 -5.63
C GLY A 86 7.61 11.64 -5.29
N VAL A 87 7.31 10.34 -5.20
CA VAL A 87 5.95 9.83 -4.95
C VAL A 87 5.45 10.29 -3.58
N ASN A 88 4.22 10.79 -3.53
CA ASN A 88 3.58 11.27 -2.30
C ASN A 88 2.15 10.72 -2.09
N LYS A 89 1.60 10.03 -3.09
CA LYS A 89 0.27 9.42 -3.09
C LYS A 89 0.36 8.03 -3.69
N VAL A 90 -0.42 7.10 -3.16
CA VAL A 90 -0.56 5.74 -3.69
C VAL A 90 -2.03 5.41 -3.87
N VAL A 91 -2.35 4.71 -4.95
CA VAL A 91 -3.70 4.24 -5.24
C VAL A 91 -3.64 2.73 -5.45
N THR A 92 -4.43 1.99 -4.71
CA THR A 92 -4.50 0.52 -4.79
C THR A 92 -5.91 0.06 -5.13
N GLY A 93 -6.03 -1.03 -5.88
CA GLY A 93 -7.31 -1.58 -6.30
C GLY A 93 -7.15 -2.86 -7.11
N CYS A 94 -8.22 -3.65 -7.21
CA CYS A 94 -8.21 -4.92 -7.92
C CYS A 94 -9.29 -4.98 -9.00
N GLY A 95 -9.11 -5.85 -10.00
CA GLY A 95 -10.04 -6.06 -11.10
C GLY A 95 -10.24 -4.78 -11.93
N SER A 96 -11.47 -4.29 -11.97
CA SER A 96 -11.86 -3.08 -12.72
C SER A 96 -11.62 -1.77 -11.98
N ALA A 97 -10.91 -1.78 -10.84
CA ALA A 97 -10.64 -0.58 -10.07
C ALA A 97 -9.86 0.47 -10.89
N VAL A 98 -10.37 1.71 -10.88
CA VAL A 98 -9.71 2.84 -11.53
C VAL A 98 -8.61 3.39 -10.62
N LEU A 99 -7.37 3.36 -11.08
CA LEU A 99 -6.19 3.75 -10.31
C LEU A 99 -5.66 5.12 -10.75
N ASN A 100 -6.49 6.18 -10.62
CA ASN A 100 -6.12 7.52 -11.06
C ASN A 100 -5.33 8.30 -10.00
N CYS A 101 -4.27 8.94 -10.44
CA CYS A 101 -3.66 10.05 -9.72
C CYS A 101 -4.56 11.29 -9.91
#